data_AF-A0A8I1D9M5-F1
#
_entry.id   AF-A0A8I1D9M5-F1
#
_cell.length_a   1.000
_cell.length_b   1.000
_cell.length_c   1.000
_cell.angle_alpha   90.00
_cell.angle_beta   90.00
_cell.angle_gamma   90.00
#
_symmetry.space_group_name_H-M   'P 1'
#
loop_
_entity.id
_entity.type
_entity.pdbx_description
1 polymer ?
#
loop_
_entity_poly.entity_id
_entity_poly.type
_entity_poly.pdbx_seq_one_letter_code
_entity_poly.pdbx_strand_id
1 'polypeptide(L)'
;MSENTASVTGNSRPKSLADVPKFRLEGRHVSTVYVAEFDDCPEMLVAYGEFVRAAKSAGHIVDGGSIRRFMSEEDLQKVLLEAQETWDRTRQVYERAARGEAIESYQVASLKQWCAAEGVDVPAAVSAVKA
;
A
#
# COMPACT_ATOMS: atom_id res chain seq x y z
N MET A 1 38.76 2.10 -11.50
CA MET A 1 37.37 2.59 -11.67
C MET A 1 36.60 2.06 -10.49
N SER A 2 36.49 2.84 -9.42
CA SER A 2 35.81 2.45 -8.19
C SER A 2 34.32 2.38 -8.50
N GLU A 3 33.74 1.18 -8.49
CA GLU A 3 32.29 0.98 -8.50
C GLU A 3 31.72 1.56 -7.21
N ASN A 4 31.49 2.87 -7.20
CA ASN A 4 30.89 3.58 -6.08
C ASN A 4 29.35 3.48 -6.17
N THR A 5 28.84 2.27 -6.40
CA THR A 5 27.43 1.98 -6.25
C THR A 5 27.16 1.99 -4.76
N ALA A 6 26.53 3.07 -4.28
CA ALA A 6 26.06 3.15 -2.89
C ALA A 6 25.36 1.84 -2.51
N SER A 7 25.83 1.17 -1.44
CA SER A 7 25.24 -0.10 -1.05
C SER A 7 23.81 0.12 -0.58
N VAL A 8 22.84 -0.49 -1.24
CA VAL A 8 21.44 -0.47 -0.81
C VAL A 8 21.37 -1.05 0.60
N THR A 9 20.86 -0.27 1.56
CA THR A 9 20.90 -0.63 2.98
C THR A 9 19.86 -1.69 3.33
N GLY A 10 18.74 -1.75 2.59
CA GLY A 10 17.61 -2.62 2.90
C GLY A 10 16.79 -2.12 4.09
N ASN A 11 17.01 -0.88 4.52
CA ASN A 11 16.40 -0.33 5.73
C ASN A 11 14.89 -0.11 5.57
N SER A 12 14.43 0.24 4.36
CA SER A 12 13.00 0.48 4.10
C SER A 12 12.26 -0.75 3.62
N ARG A 13 12.94 -1.90 3.43
CA ARG A 13 12.28 -3.15 3.04
C ARG A 13 11.37 -3.63 4.19
N PRO A 14 10.05 -3.82 3.95
CA PRO A 14 9.14 -4.29 4.98
C PRO A 14 9.56 -5.65 5.56
N LYS A 15 9.59 -5.78 6.88
CA LYS A 15 9.94 -7.01 7.60
C LYS A 15 8.74 -7.60 8.33
N SER A 16 7.76 -6.78 8.63
CA SER A 16 6.55 -7.13 9.36
C SER A 16 5.35 -6.32 8.86
N LEU A 17 4.14 -6.71 9.28
CA LEU A 17 2.93 -5.95 8.97
C LEU A 17 2.96 -4.52 9.52
N ALA A 18 3.72 -4.26 10.59
CA ALA A 18 3.85 -2.91 11.16
C ALA A 18 4.58 -1.94 10.22
N ASP A 19 5.37 -2.44 9.29
CA ASP A 19 6.10 -1.65 8.29
C ASP A 19 5.21 -1.30 7.08
N VAL A 20 4.03 -1.92 6.97
CA VAL A 20 3.10 -1.72 5.85
C VAL A 20 2.12 -0.59 6.19
N PRO A 21 1.81 0.33 5.25
CA PRO A 21 0.82 1.36 5.48
C PRO A 21 -0.53 0.81 5.93
N LYS A 22 -1.11 1.41 6.98
CA LYS A 22 -2.36 0.94 7.62
C LYS A 22 -3.49 0.67 6.63
N PHE A 23 -3.67 1.55 5.63
CA PHE A 23 -4.71 1.41 4.62
C PHE A 23 -4.60 0.12 3.77
N ARG A 24 -3.42 -0.52 3.70
CA ARG A 24 -3.25 -1.82 3.02
C ARG A 24 -3.59 -3.01 3.92
N LEU A 25 -3.54 -2.79 5.24
CA LEU A 25 -3.94 -3.77 6.26
C LEU A 25 -5.45 -3.70 6.51
N GLU A 26 -6.05 -2.58 6.15
CA GLU A 26 -7.49 -2.41 6.09
C GLU A 26 -8.02 -3.16 4.87
N GLY A 27 -8.87 -4.17 5.10
CA GLY A 27 -9.47 -4.89 3.99
C GLY A 27 -10.28 -3.98 3.08
N ARG A 28 -10.50 -4.44 1.84
CA ARG A 28 -11.16 -3.65 0.78
C ARG A 28 -12.44 -2.98 1.30
N HIS A 29 -12.53 -1.67 1.08
CA HIS A 29 -13.73 -0.90 1.36
C HIS A 29 -14.91 -1.40 0.52
N VAL A 30 -16.04 -1.66 1.18
CA VAL A 30 -17.27 -2.15 0.55
C VAL A 30 -18.31 -1.04 0.48
N SER A 31 -18.58 -0.37 1.59
CA SER A 31 -19.59 0.70 1.68
C SER A 31 -19.37 1.57 2.92
N THR A 32 -19.86 2.80 2.89
CA THR A 32 -20.01 3.69 4.04
C THR A 32 -21.46 4.11 4.17
N VAL A 33 -22.01 4.00 5.38
CA VAL A 33 -23.36 4.47 5.72
C VAL A 33 -23.25 5.53 6.83
N TYR A 34 -23.74 6.74 6.57
CA TYR A 34 -23.75 7.84 7.53
C TYR A 34 -24.98 7.76 8.43
N VAL A 35 -24.92 6.92 9.47
CA VAL A 35 -26.07 6.61 10.34
C VAL A 35 -26.70 7.85 11.00
N ALA A 36 -25.87 8.86 11.27
CA ALA A 36 -26.33 10.12 11.84
C ALA A 36 -27.22 10.97 10.90
N GLU A 37 -27.30 10.65 9.60
CA GLU A 37 -28.17 11.39 8.67
C GLU A 37 -29.63 10.92 8.69
N PHE A 38 -29.93 9.84 9.42
CA PHE A 38 -31.27 9.24 9.49
C PHE A 38 -31.62 8.77 10.91
N ASP A 39 -31.01 9.39 11.93
CA ASP A 39 -31.23 9.11 13.34
C ASP A 39 -32.67 9.40 13.80
N ASP A 40 -33.38 10.28 13.09
CA ASP A 40 -34.79 10.58 13.25
C ASP A 40 -35.74 9.66 12.46
N CYS A 41 -35.21 8.73 11.66
CA CYS A 41 -35.98 7.82 10.80
C CYS A 41 -35.85 6.36 11.27
N PRO A 42 -36.79 5.85 12.09
CA PRO A 42 -36.73 4.49 12.65
C PRO A 42 -36.65 3.38 11.59
N GLU A 43 -37.32 3.57 10.45
CA GLU A 43 -37.34 2.59 9.36
C GLU A 43 -35.95 2.41 8.73
N MET A 44 -35.22 3.51 8.53
CA MET A 44 -33.85 3.50 8.02
C MET A 44 -32.89 2.87 9.03
N LEU A 45 -33.08 3.13 10.34
CA LEU A 45 -32.28 2.49 11.39
C LEU A 45 -32.48 0.97 11.44
N VAL A 46 -33.72 0.49 11.24
CA VAL A 46 -34.01 -0.95 11.17
C VAL A 46 -33.34 -1.58 9.94
N ALA A 47 -33.51 -0.98 8.75
CA ALA A 47 -32.88 -1.46 7.52
C ALA A 47 -31.36 -1.49 7.62
N TYR A 48 -30.75 -0.47 8.22
CA TYR A 48 -29.32 -0.44 8.50
C TYR A 48 -28.91 -1.57 9.46
N GLY A 49 -29.69 -1.84 10.51
CA GLY A 49 -29.45 -2.96 11.42
C GLY A 49 -29.44 -4.32 10.71
N GLU A 50 -30.38 -4.57 9.79
CA GLU A 50 -30.42 -5.78 8.97
C GLU A 50 -29.22 -5.88 8.04
N PHE A 51 -28.86 -4.77 7.39
CA PHE A 51 -27.69 -4.69 6.52
C PHE A 51 -26.39 -4.99 7.28
N VAL A 52 -26.20 -4.41 8.46
CA VAL A 52 -25.05 -4.70 9.34
C VAL A 52 -24.99 -6.17 9.73
N ARG A 53 -26.14 -6.77 10.06
CA ARG A 53 -26.22 -8.20 10.40
C ARG A 53 -25.80 -9.07 9.21
N ALA A 54 -26.32 -8.77 8.01
CA ALA A 54 -25.95 -9.47 6.79
C ALA A 54 -24.45 -9.32 6.48
N ALA A 55 -23.91 -8.10 6.57
CA ALA A 55 -22.48 -7.85 6.35
C ALA A 55 -21.59 -8.64 7.32
N LYS A 56 -21.93 -8.66 8.61
CA LYS A 56 -21.20 -9.47 9.61
C LYS A 56 -21.29 -10.97 9.30
N SER A 57 -22.46 -11.47 8.88
CA SER A 57 -22.62 -12.88 8.49
C SER A 57 -21.79 -13.26 7.26
N ALA A 58 -21.55 -12.30 6.35
CA ALA A 58 -20.66 -12.47 5.20
C ALA A 58 -19.16 -12.34 5.57
N GLY A 59 -18.82 -12.14 6.85
CA GLY A 59 -17.45 -11.98 7.31
C GLY A 59 -16.88 -10.58 7.06
N HIS A 60 -17.71 -9.53 7.02
CA HIS A 60 -17.24 -8.15 6.94
C HIS A 60 -17.07 -7.53 8.32
N ILE A 61 -16.13 -6.60 8.42
CA ILE A 61 -15.94 -5.72 9.58
C ILE A 61 -16.83 -4.51 9.38
N VAL A 62 -17.58 -4.14 10.42
CA VAL A 62 -18.41 -2.93 10.45
C VAL A 62 -17.95 -2.07 11.62
N ASP A 63 -17.50 -0.85 11.33
CA ASP A 63 -17.05 0.13 12.32
C ASP A 63 -17.55 1.53 11.92
N GLY A 64 -18.33 2.18 12.80
CA GLY A 64 -18.85 3.52 12.56
C GLY A 64 -19.58 3.74 11.23
N GLY A 65 -20.27 2.71 10.71
CA GLY A 65 -20.93 2.76 9.39
C GLY A 65 -20.04 2.43 8.19
N SER A 66 -18.72 2.30 8.38
CA SER A 66 -17.80 1.78 7.37
C SER A 66 -17.83 0.25 7.38
N ILE A 67 -18.07 -0.33 6.20
CA ILE A 67 -18.06 -1.77 5.97
C ILE A 67 -16.86 -2.13 5.10
N ARG A 68 -16.07 -3.08 5.59
CA ARG A 68 -14.83 -3.53 4.95
C ARG A 68 -14.73 -5.03 4.97
N ARG A 69 -14.05 -5.60 3.97
CA ARG A 69 -13.74 -7.03 3.98
C ARG A 69 -12.84 -7.34 5.18
N PHE A 70 -13.11 -8.43 5.90
CA PHE A 70 -12.16 -8.95 6.87
C PHE A 70 -10.88 -9.41 6.17
N MET A 71 -9.73 -9.10 6.76
CA MET A 71 -8.43 -9.59 6.34
C MET A 71 -8.05 -10.77 7.22
N SER A 72 -7.99 -11.96 6.62
CA SER A 72 -7.44 -13.13 7.32
C SER A 72 -5.94 -12.97 7.53
N GLU A 73 -5.36 -13.80 8.41
CA GLU A 73 -3.90 -13.85 8.57
C GLU A 73 -3.19 -14.16 7.24
N GLU A 74 -3.76 -15.06 6.42
CA GLU A 74 -3.24 -15.37 5.09
C GLU A 74 -3.27 -14.16 4.16
N ASP A 75 -4.36 -13.37 4.18
CA ASP A 75 -4.46 -12.14 3.38
C ASP A 75 -3.40 -11.12 3.83
N LEU A 76 -3.19 -10.96 5.13
CA LEU A 76 -2.18 -10.06 5.67
C LEU A 76 -0.77 -10.49 5.28
N GLN A 77 -0.47 -11.80 5.33
CA GLN A 77 0.82 -12.31 4.86
C GLN A 77 1.04 -12.08 3.36
N LYS A 78 -0.01 -12.23 2.54
CA LYS A 78 0.05 -11.87 1.10
C LYS A 78 0.36 -10.39 0.91
N VAL A 79 -0.28 -9.50 1.69
CA VAL A 79 0.01 -8.05 1.64
C VAL A 79 1.48 -7.76 1.99
N LEU A 80 2.04 -8.42 3.01
CA LEU A 80 3.45 -8.27 3.35
C LEU A 80 4.37 -8.75 2.22
N LEU A 81 4.08 -9.92 1.64
CA LEU A 81 4.84 -10.47 0.53
C LEU A 81 4.82 -9.55 -0.69
N GLU A 82 3.65 -9.05 -1.08
CA GLU A 82 3.51 -8.10 -2.19
C GLU A 82 4.27 -6.79 -1.93
N ALA A 83 4.30 -6.31 -0.69
CA ALA A 83 5.05 -5.11 -0.31
C ALA A 83 6.57 -5.36 -0.44
N GLN A 84 7.04 -6.53 0.01
CA GLN A 84 8.43 -6.96 -0.16
C GLN A 84 8.82 -7.11 -1.64
N GLU A 85 7.98 -7.78 -2.45
CA GLU A 85 8.20 -7.93 -3.89
C GLU A 85 8.21 -6.59 -4.62
N THR A 86 7.39 -5.63 -4.18
CA THR A 86 7.40 -4.27 -4.74
C THR A 86 8.70 -3.54 -4.42
N TRP A 87 9.21 -3.69 -3.20
CA TRP A 87 10.53 -3.16 -2.84
C TRP A 87 11.63 -3.84 -3.67
N ASP A 88 11.61 -5.18 -3.78
CA ASP A 88 12.61 -5.96 -4.52
C ASP A 88 12.62 -5.59 -6.02
N ARG A 89 11.43 -5.40 -6.63
CA ARG A 89 11.31 -4.89 -8.01
C ARG A 89 11.87 -3.48 -8.16
N THR A 90 11.59 -2.58 -7.22
CA THR A 90 12.09 -1.20 -7.29
C THR A 90 13.61 -1.16 -7.17
N ARG A 91 14.19 -2.02 -6.31
CA ARG A 91 15.64 -2.22 -6.23
C ARG A 91 16.23 -2.68 -7.56
N GLN A 92 15.61 -3.62 -8.26
CA GLN A 92 16.09 -4.05 -9.58
C GLN A 92 16.08 -2.91 -10.60
N VAL A 93 15.05 -2.06 -10.56
CA VAL A 93 15.01 -0.84 -11.41
C VAL A 93 16.14 0.12 -11.03
N TYR A 94 16.40 0.33 -9.74
CA TYR A 94 17.54 1.11 -9.26
C TYR A 94 18.88 0.58 -9.80
N GLU A 95 19.14 -0.71 -9.66
CA GLU A 95 20.40 -1.33 -10.10
C GLU A 95 20.62 -1.18 -11.61
N ARG A 96 19.56 -1.30 -12.40
CA ARG A 96 19.59 -1.02 -13.85
C ARG A 96 19.90 0.45 -14.15
N ALA A 97 19.20 1.37 -13.49
CA ALA A 97 19.41 2.80 -13.65
C ALA A 97 20.82 3.24 -13.21
N ALA A 98 21.38 2.61 -12.17
CA ALA A 98 22.74 2.84 -11.68
C ALA A 98 23.81 2.40 -12.68
N ARG A 99 23.52 1.39 -13.53
CA ARG A 99 24.36 1.01 -14.68
C ARG A 99 24.18 1.92 -15.90
N GLY A 100 23.33 2.95 -15.80
CA GLY A 100 23.04 3.87 -16.90
C GLY A 100 22.00 3.37 -17.88
N GLU A 101 21.26 2.30 -17.56
CA GLU A 101 20.15 1.85 -18.39
C GLU A 101 19.00 2.87 -18.34
N ALA A 102 18.34 3.09 -19.48
CA ALA A 102 17.14 3.92 -19.52
C ALA A 102 16.02 3.30 -18.70
N ILE A 103 15.29 4.15 -17.98
CA ILE A 103 14.10 3.75 -17.23
C ILE A 103 12.86 4.44 -17.78
N GLU A 104 11.71 3.82 -17.55
CA GLU A 104 10.43 4.33 -18.00
C GLU A 104 9.97 5.51 -17.14
N SER A 105 9.30 6.50 -17.75
CA SER A 105 8.85 7.72 -17.06
C SER A 105 7.95 7.43 -15.86
N TYR A 106 7.07 6.43 -15.96
CA TYR A 106 6.16 6.04 -14.89
C TYR A 106 6.88 5.47 -13.64
N GLN A 107 8.15 5.07 -13.77
CA GLN A 107 8.96 4.52 -12.68
C GLN A 107 9.75 5.60 -11.93
N VAL A 108 9.87 6.81 -12.48
CA VAL A 108 10.74 7.88 -11.95
C VAL A 108 10.30 8.31 -10.54
N ALA A 109 9.00 8.54 -10.34
CA ALA A 109 8.49 9.06 -9.07
C ALA A 109 8.65 8.04 -7.93
N SER A 110 8.27 6.77 -8.16
CA SER A 110 8.41 5.71 -7.17
C SER A 110 9.87 5.42 -6.85
N LEU A 111 10.75 5.43 -7.85
CA LEU A 111 12.17 5.20 -7.64
C LEU A 111 12.84 6.34 -6.85
N LYS A 112 12.47 7.60 -7.10
CA LYS A 112 12.96 8.74 -6.29
C LYS A 112 12.56 8.62 -4.82
N GLN A 113 11.30 8.24 -4.56
CA GLN A 113 10.82 8.00 -3.18
C GLN A 113 11.58 6.84 -2.52
N TRP A 114 11.81 5.75 -3.26
CA TRP A 114 12.57 4.61 -2.77
C TRP A 114 14.02 4.97 -2.45
N CYS A 115 14.69 5.75 -3.32
CA CYS A 115 16.08 6.21 -3.07
C CYS A 115 16.16 7.05 -1.79
N ALA A 116 15.20 7.96 -1.59
CA ALA A 116 15.11 8.76 -0.37
C ALA A 116 14.88 7.89 0.88
N ALA A 117 14.06 6.85 0.79
CA ALA A 117 13.79 5.93 1.89
C ALA A 117 15.00 5.03 2.22
N GLU A 118 15.77 4.63 1.22
CA GLU A 118 16.98 3.83 1.38
C GLU A 118 18.23 4.65 1.76
N GLY A 119 18.15 5.97 1.63
CA GLY A 119 19.27 6.88 1.85
C GLY A 119 20.36 6.77 0.78
N VAL A 120 19.98 6.46 -0.47
CA VAL A 120 20.90 6.33 -1.60
C VAL A 120 20.68 7.45 -2.62
N ASP A 121 21.73 7.76 -3.39
CA ASP A 121 21.67 8.78 -4.42
C ASP A 121 20.75 8.35 -5.59
N VAL A 122 20.01 9.30 -6.15
CA VAL A 122 19.18 9.06 -7.33
C VAL A 122 20.08 8.90 -8.56
N PRO A 123 20.00 7.78 -9.31
CA PRO A 123 20.87 7.57 -10.47
C PRO A 123 20.67 8.64 -11.57
N ALA A 124 21.74 8.96 -12.29
CA ALA A 124 21.73 9.99 -13.34
C ALA A 124 20.69 9.70 -14.44
N ALA A 125 20.51 8.43 -14.81
CA ALA A 125 19.51 7.98 -15.78
C ALA A 125 18.07 8.37 -15.37
N VAL A 126 17.78 8.41 -14.07
CA VAL A 126 16.47 8.83 -13.52
C VAL A 126 16.31 10.34 -13.57
N SER A 127 17.40 11.07 -13.32
CA SER A 127 17.42 12.54 -13.34
C SER A 127 17.30 13.12 -14.76
N ALA A 128 17.72 12.35 -15.77
CA ALA A 128 17.64 12.73 -17.18
C ALA A 128 16.22 12.62 -17.77
N VAL A 129 15.33 11.83 -17.15
CA VAL A 129 13.94 11.70 -17.59
C VAL A 129 13.15 12.92 -17.11
N LYS A 130 12.65 13.73 -18.05
CA LYS A 130 11.73 14.83 -17.74
C LYS A 130 10.42 14.24 -17.20
N ALA A 131 9.98 14.77 -16.06
CA ALA A 131 8.68 14.47 -15.45
C ALA A 131 7.53 14.97 -16.33
#